data_AF-A0A0D6LB29-F1
#
_entry.id   AF-A0A0D6LB29-F1
#
_cell.length_a   1.000
_cell.length_b   1.000
_cell.length_c   1.000
_cell.angle_alpha   90.00
_cell.angle_beta   90.00
_cell.angle_gamma   90.00
#
_symmetry.space_group_name_H-M   'P 1'
#
loop_
_entity.id
_entity.type
_entity.pdbx_description
1 polymer ?
#
loop_
_entity_poly.entity_id
_entity_poly.type
_entity_poly.pdbx_seq_one_letter_code
_entity_poly.pdbx_strand_id
1 'polypeptide(L)'
;MPYEFPPCGHHTNQTYYGECNGFKVPQKCMYKCQDGYPVNYNDDKTYGKKAYAIPQSVSAIQRDIIKNGPVVAGFRVFEDLVYYKTGIYKDFSGCCVVPMSVGSKKISLLA
;
A
#
# COMPACT_ATOMS: atom_id res chain seq x y z
N MET A 1 3.25 16.45 5.03
CA MET A 1 2.21 16.14 6.04
C MET A 1 2.50 14.78 6.66
N PRO A 2 2.65 14.65 7.99
CA PRO A 2 2.93 13.37 8.65
C PRO A 2 1.74 12.41 8.58
N TYR A 3 2.02 11.10 8.64
CA TYR A 3 1.00 10.07 8.80
C TYR A 3 0.47 10.06 10.24
N GLU A 4 -0.85 10.09 10.41
CA GLU A 4 -1.47 10.35 11.71
C GLU A 4 -1.76 9.09 12.53
N PHE A 5 -1.97 7.94 11.87
CA PHE A 5 -2.32 6.72 12.60
C PHE A 5 -1.05 6.10 13.18
N PRO A 6 -0.98 5.87 14.51
CA PRO A 6 0.14 5.17 15.10
C PRO A 6 0.17 3.74 14.58
N PRO A 7 1.37 3.15 14.45
CA PRO A 7 1.50 1.79 13.99
C PRO A 7 0.94 0.82 15.03
N CYS A 8 0.41 -0.30 14.54
CA CYS A 8 -0.15 -1.37 15.35
C CYS A 8 0.28 -2.71 14.76
N GLY A 9 0.22 -3.78 15.57
CA GLY A 9 0.52 -5.12 15.09
C GLY A 9 1.12 -6.01 16.16
N HIS A 10 1.15 -7.31 15.88
CA HIS A 10 1.75 -8.28 16.78
C HIS A 10 3.25 -8.47 16.45
N HIS A 11 4.10 -7.76 17.17
CA HIS A 11 5.55 -7.83 17.02
C HIS A 11 6.18 -8.32 18.32
N THR A 12 6.89 -9.45 18.28
CA THR A 12 7.55 -10.01 19.48
C THR A 12 8.56 -9.01 20.05
N ASN A 13 8.45 -8.74 21.36
CA ASN A 13 9.32 -7.84 22.13
C ASN A 13 9.31 -6.36 21.68
N GLN A 14 8.27 -5.89 20.98
CA GLN A 14 8.15 -4.49 20.58
C GLN A 14 6.92 -3.84 21.23
N THR A 15 7.14 -3.02 22.25
CA THR A 15 6.08 -2.31 23.00
C THR A 15 5.58 -1.04 22.28
N TYR A 16 6.25 -0.60 21.23
CA TYR A 16 5.87 0.57 20.44
C TYR A 16 4.59 0.35 19.62
N TYR A 17 4.30 -0.89 19.24
CA TYR A 17 3.14 -1.26 18.44
C TYR A 17 1.98 -1.62 19.36
N GLY A 18 0.90 -0.85 19.28
CA GLY A 18 -0.34 -1.14 20.00
C GLY A 18 -1.18 -2.22 19.32
N GLU A 19 -2.30 -2.56 19.94
CA GLU A 19 -3.30 -3.44 19.34
C GLU A 19 -3.98 -2.79 18.13
N CYS A 20 -4.22 -3.57 17.08
CA CYS A 20 -4.91 -3.09 15.89
C CYS A 20 -6.43 -3.12 16.10
N ASN A 21 -6.97 -1.99 16.57
CA ASN A 21 -8.40 -1.80 16.77
C ASN A 21 -9.12 -1.49 15.45
N GLY A 22 -9.41 -2.53 14.66
CA GLY A 22 -10.29 -2.47 13.48
C GLY A 22 -10.01 -1.31 12.52
N PHE A 23 -11.06 -0.88 11.81
CA PHE A 23 -10.98 0.27 10.91
C PHE A 23 -11.00 1.58 11.69
N LYS A 24 -9.98 2.41 11.48
CA LYS A 24 -9.98 3.79 11.94
C LYS A 24 -10.72 4.66 10.92
N VAL A 25 -11.53 5.59 11.41
CA VAL A 25 -12.18 6.59 10.56
C VAL A 25 -11.09 7.53 10.03
N PRO A 26 -10.97 7.70 8.70
CA PRO A 26 -10.02 8.65 8.12
C PRO A 26 -10.35 10.07 8.61
N GLN A 27 -9.31 10.82 8.95
CA GLN A 27 -9.49 12.24 9.29
C GLN A 27 -9.98 13.02 8.06
N LYS A 28 -10.53 14.21 8.31
CA LYS A 28 -10.96 15.09 7.23
C LYS A 28 -9.75 15.51 6.41
N CYS A 29 -9.93 15.66 5.10
CA CYS A 29 -8.88 16.17 4.22
C CYS A 29 -8.50 17.60 4.64
N MET A 30 -7.23 17.77 5.04
CA MET A 30 -6.68 19.07 5.43
C MET A 30 -5.83 19.64 4.29
N TYR A 31 -6.05 20.90 3.97
CA TYR A 31 -5.28 21.65 2.96
C TYR A 31 -4.24 22.56 3.62
N LYS A 32 -3.56 22.06 4.66
CA LYS A 32 -2.58 22.78 5.45
C LYS A 32 -1.43 21.85 5.83
N CYS A 33 -0.19 22.36 5.83
CA CYS A 33 0.96 21.66 6.38
C CYS A 33 0.99 21.70 7.91
N GLN A 34 1.80 20.84 8.52
CA GLN A 34 2.09 20.90 9.96
C GLN A 34 2.70 22.25 10.35
N ASP A 35 2.42 22.72 11.57
CA ASP A 35 2.96 23.99 12.06
C ASP A 35 4.49 23.94 12.13
N GLY A 36 5.14 25.04 11.75
CA GLY A 36 6.60 25.11 11.64
C GLY A 36 7.20 24.52 10.36
N TYR A 37 6.40 23.90 9.49
CA TYR A 37 6.87 23.48 8.16
C TYR A 37 7.03 24.70 7.24
N PRO A 38 8.21 24.92 6.62
CA PRO A 38 8.53 26.19 5.96
C PRO A 38 7.83 26.40 4.61
N VAL A 39 7.23 25.36 4.02
CA VAL A 39 6.60 25.42 2.70
C VAL A 39 5.08 25.38 2.82
N ASN A 40 4.40 26.25 2.06
CA ASN A 40 2.93 26.25 2.03
C ASN A 40 2.41 24.98 1.35
N TYR A 41 1.21 24.56 1.76
CA TYR A 41 0.56 23.35 1.23
C TYR A 41 0.44 23.34 -0.30
N ASN A 42 0.17 24.48 -0.94
CA ASN A 42 0.03 24.54 -2.40
C ASN A 42 1.37 24.38 -3.13
N ASP A 43 2.46 24.84 -2.52
CA ASP A 43 3.80 24.80 -3.08
C ASP A 43 4.47 23.43 -2.85
N ASP A 44 4.02 22.68 -1.83
CA ASP A 44 4.51 21.33 -1.51
C ASP A 44 3.88 20.22 -2.41
N LYS A 45 2.96 20.58 -3.31
CA LYS A 45 2.29 19.59 -4.17
C LYS A 45 3.23 19.09 -5.26
N THR A 46 3.50 17.79 -5.23
CA THR A 46 4.21 17.09 -6.31
C THR A 46 3.23 16.43 -7.27
N TYR A 47 3.36 16.70 -8.57
CA TYR A 47 2.48 16.13 -9.61
C TYR A 47 3.23 15.16 -10.52
N GLY A 48 2.63 14.01 -10.77
CA GLY A 48 3.12 13.08 -11.79
C GLY A 48 2.80 13.57 -13.20
N LYS A 49 3.70 13.34 -14.15
CA LYS A 49 3.51 13.74 -15.56
C LYS A 49 2.48 12.86 -16.29
N LYS A 50 2.51 11.55 -16.03
CA LYS A 50 1.65 10.54 -16.67
C LYS A 50 1.40 9.37 -15.71
N ALA A 51 0.25 8.74 -15.87
CA ALA A 51 -0.06 7.43 -15.30
C ALA A 51 -0.37 6.46 -16.46
N TYR A 52 0.10 5.22 -16.37
CA TYR A 52 -0.11 4.20 -17.40
C TYR A 52 -0.13 2.80 -16.77
N ALA A 53 -0.83 1.87 -17.42
CA ALA A 53 -0.81 0.46 -17.06
C ALA A 53 0.27 -0.27 -17.84
N ILE A 54 0.97 -1.18 -17.17
CA ILE A 54 1.93 -2.09 -17.80
C ILE A 54 1.14 -3.34 -18.23
N PRO A 55 1.34 -3.87 -19.46
CA PRO A 55 0.67 -5.10 -19.87
C PRO A 55 1.07 -6.26 -18.95
N GLN A 56 0.20 -7.27 -18.85
CA GLN A 56 0.43 -8.49 -18.07
C GLN A 56 1.50 -9.38 -18.73
N SER A 57 2.74 -8.92 -18.72
CA SER A 57 3.89 -9.57 -19.33
C SER A 57 5.11 -9.38 -18.44
N VAL A 58 5.74 -10.49 -18.05
CA VAL A 58 6.92 -10.49 -17.19
C VAL A 58 8.04 -9.64 -17.80
N SER A 59 8.30 -9.80 -19.11
CA SER A 59 9.35 -9.03 -19.79
C SER A 59 9.03 -7.54 -19.86
N ALA A 60 7.75 -7.17 -20.04
CA ALA A 60 7.33 -5.77 -20.04
C ALA A 60 7.49 -5.13 -18.65
N ILE A 61 7.10 -5.84 -17.59
CA ILE A 61 7.21 -5.38 -16.19
C ILE A 61 8.69 -5.26 -15.78
N GLN A 62 9.51 -6.26 -16.07
CA GLN A 62 10.95 -6.21 -15.79
C GLN A 62 11.63 -5.03 -16.49
N ARG A 63 11.32 -4.84 -17.79
CA ARG A 63 11.86 -3.71 -18.56
C ARG A 63 11.44 -2.37 -17.98
N ASP A 64 10.18 -2.25 -17.53
CA ASP A 64 9.69 -1.01 -16.94
C ASP A 64 10.37 -0.72 -15.60
N ILE A 65 10.52 -1.73 -14.74
CA ILE A 65 11.21 -1.58 -13.44
C ILE A 65 12.66 -1.14 -13.62
N ILE A 66 13.39 -1.76 -14.56
CA ILE A 66 14.78 -1.40 -14.85
C ILE A 66 14.90 0.03 -15.37
N LYS A 67 13.95 0.48 -16.20
CA LYS A 67 14.02 1.77 -16.89
C LYS A 67 13.47 2.94 -16.07
N ASN A 68 12.36 2.72 -15.37
CA ASN A 68 11.52 3.76 -14.77
C ASN A 68 11.44 3.64 -13.24
N GLY A 69 11.89 2.52 -12.65
CA GLY A 69 11.90 2.30 -11.20
C GLY A 69 10.71 1.47 -10.68
N PRO A 70 10.48 1.45 -9.35
CA PRO A 70 9.45 0.62 -8.74
C PRO A 70 8.04 0.87 -9.27
N VAL A 71 7.24 -0.19 -9.34
CA VAL A 71 5.85 -0.17 -9.82
C VAL A 71 4.88 -0.63 -8.72
N VAL A 72 3.61 -0.23 -8.82
CA VAL A 72 2.55 -0.67 -7.91
C VAL A 72 1.76 -1.81 -8.56
N ALA A 73 1.56 -2.91 -7.82
CA ALA A 73 0.77 -4.06 -8.25
C ALA A 73 -0.22 -4.49 -7.15
N GLY A 74 -1.35 -5.07 -7.56
CA GLY A 74 -2.28 -5.74 -6.66
C GLY A 74 -2.19 -7.26 -6.82
N PHE A 75 -2.29 -7.99 -5.71
CA PHE A 75 -2.34 -9.45 -5.70
C PHE A 75 -3.30 -9.94 -4.61
N ARG A 76 -3.76 -11.19 -4.72
CA ARG A 76 -4.64 -11.78 -3.71
C ARG A 76 -3.81 -12.21 -2.50
N VAL A 77 -4.27 -11.84 -1.31
CA VAL A 77 -3.67 -12.27 -0.04
C VAL A 77 -4.41 -13.49 0.47
N PHE A 78 -3.66 -14.56 0.71
CA PHE A 78 -4.14 -15.78 1.34
C PHE A 78 -3.69 -15.83 2.80
N GLU A 79 -4.38 -16.64 3.60
CA GLU A 79 -4.12 -16.78 5.03
C GLU A 79 -2.67 -17.20 5.33
N ASP A 80 -2.09 -18.06 4.50
CA ASP A 80 -0.70 -18.52 4.66
C ASP A 80 0.35 -17.40 4.52
N LEU A 81 0.02 -16.30 3.85
CA LEU A 81 0.96 -15.19 3.65
C LEU A 81 1.32 -14.47 4.95
N VAL A 82 0.43 -14.41 5.93
CA VAL A 82 0.70 -13.69 7.20
C VAL A 82 1.80 -14.38 8.02
N TYR A 83 2.09 -15.65 7.73
CA TYR A 83 3.13 -16.45 8.39
C TYR A 83 4.42 -16.55 7.57
N TYR A 84 4.46 -15.97 6.38
CA TYR A 84 5.62 -16.00 5.49
C TYR A 84 6.81 -15.25 6.10
N LYS A 85 8.02 -15.85 6.05
CA LYS A 85 9.25 -15.26 6.62
C LYS A 85 10.37 -15.09 5.61
N THR A 86 10.67 -16.13 4.82
CA THR A 86 11.81 -16.15 3.89
C THR A 86 11.51 -17.03 2.67
N GLY A 87 12.26 -16.83 1.58
CA GLY A 87 12.19 -17.65 0.37
C GLY A 87 11.48 -16.97 -0.80
N ILE A 88 10.68 -17.76 -1.54
CA ILE A 88 9.79 -17.27 -2.60
C ILE A 88 8.39 -17.75 -2.23
N TYR A 89 7.48 -16.80 -1.97
CA TYR A 89 6.10 -17.12 -1.66
C TYR A 89 5.37 -17.70 -2.89
N LYS A 90 4.63 -18.77 -2.66
CA LYS A 90 3.66 -19.37 -3.57
C LYS A 90 2.47 -19.78 -2.73
N ASP A 91 1.25 -19.50 -3.18
CA ASP A 91 0.06 -19.92 -2.46
C ASP A 91 -0.03 -21.45 -2.43
N PHE A 92 -0.31 -22.02 -1.25
CA PHE A 92 -0.47 -23.46 -1.07
C PHE A 92 -1.89 -23.84 -0.68
N SER A 93 -2.61 -22.91 -0.05
CA SER A 93 -3.85 -23.18 0.68
C SER A 93 -5.11 -23.21 -0.21
N GLY A 94 -5.10 -22.58 -1.39
CA GLY A 94 -6.21 -22.56 -2.36
C GLY A 94 -7.55 -21.99 -1.84
N CYS A 95 -7.66 -21.74 -0.54
CA CYS A 95 -8.87 -21.35 0.16
C CYS A 95 -8.53 -20.33 1.25
N CYS A 96 -9.51 -19.46 1.52
CA CYS A 96 -9.46 -18.30 2.40
C CYS A 96 -8.62 -17.14 1.84
N VAL A 97 -9.24 -16.37 0.94
CA VAL A 97 -8.78 -15.01 0.63
C VAL A 97 -9.07 -14.12 1.83
N VAL A 98 -8.03 -13.53 2.40
CA VAL A 98 -8.22 -12.54 3.46
C VAL A 98 -8.66 -11.26 2.76
N PRO A 99 -9.80 -10.64 3.15
CA PRO A 99 -10.18 -9.37 2.56
C PRO A 99 -9.12 -8.33 2.94
N MET A 100 -8.19 -8.03 2.03
CA MET A 100 -7.53 -6.74 2.02
C MET A 100 -8.63 -5.72 1.73
N SER A 101 -9.12 -5.08 2.78
CA SER A 101 -10.02 -3.95 2.71
C SER A 101 -9.33 -2.76 2.07
N VAL A 102 -9.11 -2.82 0.77
CA VAL A 102 -8.97 -1.65 -0.08
C VAL A 102 -10.37 -1.11 -0.23
N GLY A 103 -10.63 0.06 0.35
CA GLY A 103 -11.93 0.72 0.26
C GLY A 103 -12.49 0.64 -1.16
N SER A 104 -13.73 0.17 -1.25
CA SER A 104 -14.47 -0.10 -2.48
C SER A 104 -14.48 1.11 -3.43
N LYS A 105 -13.49 1.19 -4.31
CA LYS A 105 -13.67 1.69 -5.66
C LYS A 105 -13.36 0.53 -6.59
N LYS A 106 -14.43 0.01 -7.19
CA LYS A 106 -14.44 -0.93 -8.31
C LYS A 106 -13.40 -0.46 -9.35
N ILE A 107 -12.18 -0.97 -9.27
CA ILE A 107 -11.29 -1.00 -10.42
C ILE A 107 -11.83 -2.19 -11.21
N SER A 108 -12.73 -1.88 -12.14
CA SER A 108 -13.10 -2.79 -13.21
C SER A 108 -11.80 -3.17 -13.92
N LEU A 109 -11.24 -4.35 -13.60
CA LEU A 109 -10.41 -5.04 -14.57
C LEU A 109 -11.36 -5.47 -15.69
N LEU A 110 -11.45 -4.63 -16.71
CA LEU A 110 -11.85 -5.06 -18.05
C LEU A 110 -10.62 -5.74 -18.65
N ALA A 111 -10.61 -7.07 -18.58
CA ALA A 111 -10.13 -8.00 -19.59
C ALA A 111 -10.61 -9.39 -19.18
#